data_AF-A0A150PUU5-F1
#
_entry.id   AF-A0A150PUU5-F1
#
_cell.length_a   1.000
_cell.length_b   1.000
_cell.length_c   1.000
_cell.angle_alpha   90.00
_cell.angle_beta   90.00
_cell.angle_gamma   90.00
#
_symmetry.space_group_name_H-M   'P 1'
#
loop_
_entity.id
_entity.type
_entity.pdbx_description
1 polymer ?
#
loop_
_entity_poly.entity_id
_entity_poly.type
_entity_poly.pdbx_seq_one_letter_code
_entity_poly.pdbx_strand_id
1 'polypeptide(L)'
;MHRSLFASAAVASSFLLLACDAQVDPEYRGEPLATIQGAIVDEGGADAGELYTAILNYNFVIDDFSHIDSAPVIGSFPAEFRIDLNVPPPAGALNDFTLGGARPSESRFSTGYIAVLHEGMDPNVDPGALAGIAEEYMLVYVETDVQPGTESERFLGGALTAGYHLMKWAPMTEAELQQAREDCELRTPEPGKCNDANDRLVPNPEEFDSEVAIRIAPRGQLTGANLW
;
A
#
# COMPACT_ATOMS: atom_id res chain seq x y z
N MET A 1 -57.22 24.23 61.68
CA MET A 1 -58.22 24.36 60.61
C MET A 1 -57.51 24.74 59.32
N HIS A 2 -57.84 24.03 58.22
CA HIS A 2 -57.48 24.27 56.80
C HIS A 2 -55.99 24.18 56.44
N ARG A 3 -55.45 23.04 55.97
CA ARG A 3 -55.58 22.40 54.63
C ARG A 3 -55.46 23.40 53.47
N SER A 4 -54.34 23.33 52.74
CA SER A 4 -54.27 23.68 51.31
C SER A 4 -53.13 22.89 50.68
N LEU A 5 -53.50 21.97 49.80
CA LEU A 5 -52.64 21.20 48.92
C LEU A 5 -52.23 22.09 47.74
N PHE A 6 -50.94 22.16 47.42
CA PHE A 6 -50.47 22.55 46.09
C PHE A 6 -49.71 21.37 45.49
N ALA A 7 -50.36 20.74 44.52
CA ALA A 7 -49.74 19.78 43.63
C ALA A 7 -48.97 20.57 42.57
N SER A 8 -47.64 20.49 42.59
CA SER A 8 -46.80 20.94 41.49
C SER A 8 -46.47 19.76 40.60
N ALA A 9 -46.94 19.85 39.36
CA ALA A 9 -46.76 18.86 38.31
C ALA A 9 -45.26 18.69 37.98
N ALA A 10 -44.82 17.43 37.98
CA ALA A 10 -43.56 17.03 37.39
C ALA A 10 -43.67 17.14 35.86
N VAL A 11 -42.93 18.07 35.27
CA VAL A 11 -42.67 18.09 33.82
C VAL A 11 -41.38 17.30 33.60
N ALA A 12 -41.53 16.04 33.23
CA ALA A 12 -40.43 15.19 32.78
C ALA A 12 -40.00 15.65 31.38
N SER A 13 -38.92 16.43 31.31
CA SER A 13 -38.21 16.70 30.05
C SER A 13 -37.33 15.50 29.70
N SER A 14 -37.97 14.48 29.13
CA SER A 14 -37.32 13.31 28.55
C SER A 14 -37.53 13.31 27.04
N PHE A 15 -36.87 14.19 26.29
CA PHE A 15 -36.81 14.10 24.83
C PHE A 15 -35.48 14.64 24.31
N LEU A 16 -34.92 13.92 23.34
CA LEU A 16 -33.78 14.23 22.47
C LEU A 16 -32.41 13.62 22.87
N LEU A 17 -32.31 12.28 22.87
CA LEU A 17 -31.04 11.55 22.72
C LEU A 17 -31.06 10.56 21.54
N LEU A 18 -31.88 10.83 20.50
CA LEU A 18 -32.01 9.95 19.34
C LEU A 18 -31.99 10.77 18.05
N ALA A 19 -30.83 11.34 17.69
CA ALA A 19 -30.63 11.92 16.35
C ALA A 19 -29.15 12.11 15.94
N CYS A 20 -28.18 11.39 16.52
CA CYS A 20 -26.78 11.49 16.05
C CYS A 20 -26.44 10.50 14.91
N ASP A 21 -27.35 9.61 14.52
CA ASP A 21 -27.06 8.53 13.55
C ASP A 21 -27.36 8.88 12.08
N ALA A 22 -27.86 10.08 11.77
CA ALA A 22 -28.46 10.34 10.45
C ALA A 22 -27.68 11.33 9.55
N GLN A 23 -26.43 11.65 9.87
CA GLN A 23 -25.64 12.59 9.06
C GLN A 23 -24.27 12.03 8.67
N VAL A 24 -24.18 10.71 8.54
CA VAL A 24 -23.02 10.07 7.90
C VAL A 24 -23.29 10.07 6.40
N ASP A 25 -22.43 10.77 5.66
CA ASP A 25 -22.41 10.73 4.20
C ASP A 25 -22.37 9.25 3.75
N PRO A 26 -23.27 8.77 2.87
CA PRO A 26 -23.21 7.40 2.36
C PRO A 26 -21.87 7.08 1.65
N GLU A 27 -21.09 8.09 1.27
CA GLU A 27 -19.75 7.94 0.71
C GLU A 27 -18.64 7.87 1.78
N TYR A 28 -18.95 8.11 3.06
CA TYR A 28 -17.98 8.03 4.15
C TYR A 28 -17.51 6.59 4.37
N ARG A 29 -16.21 6.35 4.12
CA ARG A 29 -15.58 5.03 4.23
C ARG A 29 -14.88 4.79 5.58
N GLY A 30 -15.07 5.66 6.56
CA GLY A 30 -14.26 5.68 7.78
C GLY A 30 -13.00 6.53 7.62
N GLU A 31 -12.27 6.70 8.72
CA GLU A 31 -10.96 7.36 8.70
C GLU A 31 -9.95 6.51 7.91
N PRO A 32 -9.10 7.11 7.07
CA PRO A 32 -8.05 6.37 6.37
C PRO A 32 -7.05 5.78 7.37
N LEU A 33 -6.64 4.54 7.14
CA LEU A 33 -5.52 3.89 7.84
C LEU A 33 -4.18 4.51 7.44
N ALA A 34 -4.08 4.97 6.19
CA ALA A 34 -2.99 5.75 5.66
C ALA A 34 -3.47 6.57 4.46
N THR A 35 -2.74 7.64 4.15
CA THR A 35 -2.95 8.46 2.97
C THR A 35 -1.65 8.55 2.22
N ILE A 36 -1.67 8.31 0.92
CA ILE A 36 -0.54 8.59 0.03
C ILE A 36 -0.90 9.81 -0.81
N GLN A 37 0.05 10.73 -0.97
CA GLN A 37 -0.12 11.90 -1.82
C GLN A 37 1.18 12.24 -2.52
N GLY A 38 1.07 12.98 -3.62
CA GLY A 38 2.24 13.39 -4.37
C GLY A 38 1.90 13.96 -5.74
N ALA A 39 2.88 13.90 -6.64
CA ALA A 39 2.79 14.48 -7.97
C ALA A 39 3.13 13.46 -9.05
N ILE A 40 2.45 13.59 -10.18
CA ILE A 40 2.67 12.82 -11.40
C ILE A 40 3.29 13.76 -12.41
N VAL A 41 4.45 13.38 -12.93
CA VAL A 41 5.16 14.10 -13.99
C VAL A 41 5.11 13.27 -15.26
N ASP A 42 4.70 13.91 -16.35
CA ASP A 42 4.65 13.29 -17.66
C ASP A 42 5.84 13.68 -18.52
N GLU A 43 6.71 12.70 -18.75
CA GLU A 43 7.84 12.79 -19.70
C GLU A 43 7.55 11.98 -20.98
N GLY A 44 6.45 11.21 -20.99
CA GLY A 44 6.03 10.33 -22.08
C GLY A 44 5.07 10.97 -23.08
N GLY A 45 4.47 12.12 -22.73
CA GLY A 45 3.48 12.83 -23.56
C GLY A 45 2.11 12.14 -23.56
N ALA A 46 1.70 11.62 -22.41
CA ALA A 46 0.40 10.98 -22.21
C ALA A 46 -0.74 12.00 -22.10
N ASP A 47 -1.94 11.60 -22.51
CA ASP A 47 -3.16 12.40 -22.26
C ASP A 47 -3.71 12.04 -20.87
N ALA A 48 -3.84 13.04 -19.99
CA ALA A 48 -4.26 12.84 -18.59
C ALA A 48 -5.69 12.32 -18.47
N GLY A 49 -6.54 12.54 -19.50
CA GLY A 49 -7.97 12.23 -19.46
C GLY A 49 -8.35 10.74 -19.43
N GLU A 50 -7.37 9.84 -19.53
CA GLU A 50 -7.57 8.38 -19.55
C GLU A 50 -6.67 7.66 -18.53
N LEU A 51 -6.23 8.36 -17.48
CA LEU A 51 -5.28 7.85 -16.49
C LEU A 51 -5.83 7.88 -15.07
N TYR A 52 -5.48 6.87 -14.28
CA TYR A 52 -5.77 6.83 -12.84
C TYR A 52 -4.53 6.37 -12.05
N THR A 53 -4.39 6.85 -10.82
CA THR A 53 -3.37 6.37 -9.90
C THR A 53 -3.88 5.15 -9.15
N ALA A 54 -3.00 4.17 -8.96
CA ALA A 54 -3.35 2.88 -8.38
C ALA A 54 -2.26 2.36 -7.44
N ILE A 55 -2.66 1.61 -6.43
CA ILE A 55 -1.80 0.72 -5.65
C ILE A 55 -1.99 -0.70 -6.17
N LEU A 56 -0.94 -1.27 -6.77
CA LEU A 56 -0.96 -2.62 -7.31
C LEU A 56 -0.35 -3.59 -6.29
N ASN A 57 -1.20 -4.22 -5.49
CA ASN A 57 -0.74 -5.17 -4.47
C ASN A 57 -0.33 -6.48 -5.11
N TYR A 58 0.96 -6.77 -5.06
CA TYR A 58 1.56 -7.93 -5.70
C TYR A 58 1.72 -9.10 -4.72
N ASN A 59 1.26 -10.27 -5.15
CA ASN A 59 1.44 -11.52 -4.42
C ASN A 59 2.42 -12.43 -5.18
N PHE A 60 3.63 -12.61 -4.62
CA PHE A 60 4.72 -13.36 -5.23
C PHE A 60 4.43 -14.86 -5.39
N VAL A 61 3.47 -15.40 -4.61
CA VAL A 61 3.15 -16.84 -4.62
C VAL A 61 2.29 -17.20 -5.83
N ILE A 62 1.38 -16.31 -6.21
CA ILE A 62 0.45 -16.51 -7.32
C ILE A 62 0.80 -15.67 -8.55
N ASP A 63 1.80 -14.80 -8.46
CA ASP A 63 2.31 -13.95 -9.54
C ASP A 63 1.21 -13.06 -10.15
N ASP A 64 0.50 -12.33 -9.28
CA ASP A 64 -0.71 -11.58 -9.66
C ASP A 64 -0.88 -10.28 -8.85
N PHE A 65 -1.38 -9.22 -9.50
CA PHE A 65 -1.87 -8.01 -8.84
C PHE A 65 -3.30 -8.23 -8.36
N SER A 66 -3.40 -8.95 -7.25
CA SER A 66 -4.65 -9.43 -6.66
C SER A 66 -5.58 -8.36 -6.09
N HIS A 67 -5.12 -7.11 -5.89
CA HIS A 67 -5.94 -6.00 -5.41
C HIS A 67 -5.43 -4.63 -5.86
N ILE A 68 -6.37 -3.77 -6.29
CA ILE A 68 -6.10 -2.43 -6.78
C ILE A 68 -6.93 -1.41 -5.99
N ASP A 69 -6.25 -0.56 -5.21
CA ASP A 69 -6.83 0.67 -4.66
C ASP A 69 -6.52 1.82 -5.61
N SER A 70 -7.50 2.66 -5.96
CA SER A 70 -7.31 3.68 -7.01
C SER A 70 -7.93 5.03 -6.70
N ALA A 71 -7.37 6.07 -7.32
CA ALA A 71 -7.88 7.43 -7.36
C ALA A 71 -7.71 8.02 -8.77
N PRO A 72 -8.65 8.86 -9.24
CA PRO A 72 -8.52 9.50 -10.55
C PRO A 72 -7.35 10.48 -10.58
N VAL A 73 -6.67 10.59 -11.73
CA VAL A 73 -5.72 11.70 -11.98
C VAL A 73 -6.52 12.90 -12.46
N ILE A 74 -6.49 13.99 -11.69
CA ILE A 74 -7.28 15.19 -11.99
C ILE A 74 -6.36 16.32 -12.45
N GLY A 75 -6.66 16.91 -13.61
CA GLY A 75 -6.04 18.15 -14.07
C GLY A 75 -5.12 17.98 -15.28
N SER A 76 -3.98 18.66 -15.27
CA SER A 76 -2.96 18.62 -16.32
C SER A 76 -1.61 18.40 -15.70
N PHE A 77 -0.67 17.79 -16.42
CA PHE A 77 0.65 17.51 -15.86
C PHE A 77 1.49 18.79 -15.63
N PRO A 78 2.22 18.90 -14.50
CA PRO A 78 2.24 17.93 -13.39
C PRO A 78 0.91 17.90 -12.62
N ALA A 79 0.41 16.70 -12.37
CA ALA A 79 -0.89 16.48 -11.74
C ALA A 79 -0.69 15.99 -10.30
N GLU A 80 -1.50 16.48 -9.37
CA GLU A 80 -1.49 15.99 -7.99
C GLU A 80 -2.37 14.73 -7.88
N PHE A 81 -2.00 13.84 -6.97
CA PHE A 81 -2.83 12.69 -6.62
C PHE A 81 -2.91 12.51 -5.11
N ARG A 82 -4.00 11.87 -4.68
CA ARG A 82 -4.23 11.44 -3.31
C ARG A 82 -4.97 10.11 -3.30
N ILE A 83 -4.46 9.13 -2.56
CA ILE A 83 -5.12 7.84 -2.32
C ILE A 83 -5.31 7.69 -0.81
N ASP A 84 -6.56 7.55 -0.39
CA ASP A 84 -6.93 7.24 0.98
C ASP A 84 -7.14 5.72 1.13
N LEU A 85 -6.34 5.10 2.00
CA LEU A 85 -6.37 3.65 2.25
C LEU A 85 -7.22 3.37 3.48
N ASN A 86 -8.52 3.12 3.28
CA ASN A 86 -9.48 2.98 4.39
C ASN A 86 -9.53 1.57 5.01
N VAL A 87 -9.06 0.55 4.29
CA VAL A 87 -9.12 -0.86 4.73
C VAL A 87 -7.82 -1.56 4.40
N PRO A 88 -7.44 -2.62 5.16
CA PRO A 88 -6.32 -3.47 4.80
C PRO A 88 -6.49 -4.10 3.41
N PRO A 89 -5.39 -4.47 2.73
CA PRO A 89 -5.47 -5.32 1.54
C PRO A 89 -6.20 -6.63 1.88
N PRO A 90 -7.00 -7.18 0.95
CA PRO A 90 -7.68 -8.45 1.18
C PRO A 90 -6.67 -9.56 1.42
N ALA A 91 -7.06 -10.62 2.14
CA ALA A 91 -6.15 -11.70 2.53
C ALA A 91 -5.45 -12.39 1.34
N GLY A 92 -6.08 -12.42 0.15
CA GLY A 92 -5.48 -12.96 -1.08
C GLY A 92 -4.33 -12.11 -1.64
N ALA A 93 -4.23 -10.85 -1.22
CA ALA A 93 -3.15 -9.93 -1.59
C ALA A 93 -1.96 -9.95 -0.62
N LEU A 94 -2.06 -10.73 0.46
CA LEU A 94 -0.98 -10.87 1.42
C LEU A 94 -0.06 -12.02 1.03
N ASN A 95 1.23 -11.74 0.97
CA ASN A 95 2.29 -12.71 0.94
C ASN A 95 2.40 -13.41 2.29
N ASP A 96 2.46 -14.73 2.24
CA ASP A 96 2.55 -15.60 3.42
C ASP A 96 3.77 -16.50 3.29
N PHE A 97 4.80 -16.18 4.06
CA PHE A 97 6.06 -16.93 4.06
C PHE A 97 6.02 -18.18 4.94
N THR A 98 4.92 -18.49 5.62
CA THR A 98 4.83 -19.69 6.48
C THR A 98 5.08 -21.02 5.72
N LEU A 99 4.98 -21.03 4.39
CA LEU A 99 5.20 -22.21 3.54
C LEU A 99 6.67 -22.52 3.19
N GLY A 100 7.65 -21.76 3.69
CA GLY A 100 9.08 -21.89 3.34
C GLY A 100 10.06 -22.19 4.48
N GLY A 101 9.58 -22.55 5.68
CA GLY A 101 10.41 -22.70 6.89
C GLY A 101 10.33 -21.53 7.87
N ALA A 102 9.40 -20.61 7.62
CA ALA A 102 9.12 -19.45 8.45
C ALA A 102 8.20 -19.81 9.65
N ARG A 103 8.18 -18.96 10.68
CA ARG A 103 7.51 -19.29 11.96
C ARG A 103 5.98 -19.27 11.78
N PRO A 104 5.19 -20.13 12.46
CA PRO A 104 3.72 -20.07 12.37
C PRO A 104 3.09 -18.74 12.80
N SER A 105 3.83 -17.95 13.57
CA SER A 105 3.42 -16.62 14.02
C SER A 105 3.94 -15.49 13.14
N GLU A 106 4.57 -15.81 12.00
CA GLU A 106 5.14 -14.81 11.11
C GLU A 106 4.05 -13.95 10.47
N SER A 107 4.25 -12.63 10.47
CA SER A 107 3.27 -11.74 9.88
C SER A 107 3.16 -11.94 8.37
N ARG A 108 1.94 -11.94 7.86
CA ARG A 108 1.67 -11.74 6.43
C ARG A 108 1.81 -10.26 6.08
N PHE A 109 2.14 -9.97 4.83
CA PHE A 109 2.32 -8.60 4.36
C PHE A 109 1.98 -8.45 2.87
N SER A 110 1.65 -7.25 2.40
CA SER A 110 1.58 -6.94 0.96
C SER A 110 2.67 -5.95 0.56
N THR A 111 3.04 -6.01 -0.72
CA THR A 111 3.88 -5.02 -1.39
C THR A 111 3.08 -4.41 -2.54
N GLY A 112 2.85 -3.10 -2.48
CA GLY A 112 2.05 -2.35 -3.43
C GLY A 112 2.89 -1.39 -4.26
N TYR A 113 2.93 -1.59 -5.58
CA TYR A 113 3.47 -0.58 -6.48
C TYR A 113 2.53 0.61 -6.57
N ILE A 114 3.08 1.82 -6.44
CA ILE A 114 2.33 3.06 -6.64
C ILE A 114 2.47 3.43 -8.12
N ALA A 115 1.40 3.30 -8.89
CA ALA A 115 1.44 3.34 -10.34
C ALA A 115 0.41 4.31 -10.93
N VAL A 116 0.63 4.70 -12.18
CA VAL A 116 -0.37 5.34 -13.03
C VAL A 116 -0.72 4.36 -14.15
N LEU A 117 -2.01 4.08 -14.30
CA LEU A 117 -2.56 3.12 -15.24
C LEU A 117 -3.49 3.79 -16.26
N HIS A 118 -3.57 3.21 -17.45
CA HIS A 118 -4.59 3.53 -18.45
C HIS A 118 -5.96 2.96 -18.06
N GLU A 119 -7.00 3.78 -18.16
CA GLU A 119 -8.38 3.35 -17.93
C GLU A 119 -8.78 2.20 -18.88
N GLY A 120 -9.50 1.22 -18.33
CA GLY A 120 -10.03 0.09 -19.11
C GLY A 120 -9.01 -0.98 -19.51
N MET A 121 -7.74 -0.85 -19.10
CA MET A 121 -6.70 -1.88 -19.30
C MET A 121 -6.42 -2.63 -18.00
N ASP A 122 -6.18 -3.94 -18.10
CA ASP A 122 -5.88 -4.79 -16.94
C ASP A 122 -4.36 -5.00 -16.82
N PRO A 123 -3.71 -4.53 -15.73
CA PRO A 123 -2.26 -4.64 -15.57
C PRO A 123 -1.72 -6.06 -15.49
N ASN A 124 -2.56 -7.07 -15.23
CA ASN A 124 -2.14 -8.47 -15.18
C ASN A 124 -2.02 -9.11 -16.58
N VAL A 125 -2.73 -8.59 -17.58
CA VAL A 125 -2.78 -9.20 -18.93
C VAL A 125 -2.36 -8.23 -20.04
N ASP A 126 -2.47 -6.92 -19.82
CA ASP A 126 -2.16 -5.90 -20.79
C ASP A 126 -0.81 -5.22 -20.46
N PRO A 127 0.28 -5.53 -21.20
CA PRO A 127 1.60 -4.96 -20.90
C PRO A 127 1.68 -3.44 -21.10
N GLY A 128 0.69 -2.85 -21.79
CA GLY A 128 0.53 -1.41 -21.99
C GLY A 128 -0.35 -0.72 -20.95
N ALA A 129 -0.90 -1.42 -19.96
CA ALA A 129 -1.72 -0.80 -18.92
C ALA A 129 -0.93 0.19 -18.06
N LEU A 130 0.36 -0.09 -17.83
CA LEU A 130 1.25 0.74 -17.00
C LEU A 130 1.77 1.94 -17.78
N ALA A 131 1.37 3.15 -17.39
CA ALA A 131 1.88 4.40 -17.92
C ALA A 131 3.08 4.94 -17.12
N GLY A 132 3.07 4.75 -15.80
CA GLY A 132 4.12 5.24 -14.91
C GLY A 132 4.14 4.57 -13.55
N ILE A 133 5.23 4.75 -12.81
CA ILE A 133 5.44 4.16 -11.48
C ILE A 133 6.23 5.10 -10.57
N ALA A 134 6.00 5.02 -9.26
CA ALA A 134 6.88 5.61 -8.27
C ALA A 134 8.15 4.75 -8.18
N GLU A 135 9.28 5.27 -8.67
CA GLU A 135 10.54 4.52 -8.75
C GLU A 135 11.28 4.46 -7.40
N GLU A 136 10.99 5.38 -6.49
CA GLU A 136 11.67 5.46 -5.19
C GLU A 136 10.91 4.80 -4.04
N TYR A 137 9.60 4.57 -4.21
CA TYR A 137 8.72 4.18 -3.10
C TYR A 137 7.93 2.91 -3.41
N MET A 138 7.65 2.16 -2.35
CA MET A 138 6.73 1.03 -2.36
C MET A 138 5.86 1.11 -1.12
N LEU A 139 4.56 0.87 -1.29
CA LEU A 139 3.66 0.74 -0.15
C LEU A 139 3.78 -0.67 0.42
N VAL A 140 3.92 -0.79 1.74
CA VAL A 140 3.88 -2.07 2.44
C VAL A 140 2.74 -2.06 3.44
N TYR A 141 1.96 -3.13 3.49
CA TYR A 141 1.05 -3.39 4.60
C TYR A 141 1.52 -4.61 5.37
N VAL A 142 1.56 -4.51 6.70
CA VAL A 142 1.91 -5.62 7.58
C VAL A 142 0.71 -5.94 8.49
N GLU A 143 0.27 -7.21 8.50
CA GLU A 143 -0.91 -7.62 9.27
C GLU A 143 -0.71 -7.59 10.79
N THR A 144 0.48 -7.97 11.27
CA THR A 144 0.88 -7.97 12.67
C THR A 144 2.33 -7.51 12.80
N ASP A 145 2.77 -7.02 13.96
CA ASP A 145 4.18 -6.59 14.13
C ASP A 145 5.16 -7.65 13.62
N VAL A 146 6.05 -7.28 12.70
CA VAL A 146 7.06 -8.17 12.13
C VAL A 146 7.98 -8.67 13.24
N GLN A 147 8.09 -10.00 13.37
CA GLN A 147 8.82 -10.59 14.47
C GLN A 147 10.32 -10.71 14.15
N PRO A 148 11.21 -10.54 15.15
CA PRO A 148 12.65 -10.68 14.94
C PRO A 148 13.08 -12.09 14.49
N GLY A 149 14.01 -12.13 13.54
CA GLY A 149 14.58 -13.32 12.92
C GLY A 149 13.63 -14.07 11.99
N THR A 150 12.66 -13.38 11.39
CA THR A 150 11.72 -13.94 10.40
C THR A 150 12.17 -13.65 8.97
N GLU A 151 11.67 -14.40 7.99
CA GLU A 151 11.94 -14.11 6.58
C GLU A 151 11.29 -12.78 6.15
N SER A 152 10.14 -12.46 6.74
CA SER A 152 9.46 -11.18 6.57
C SER A 152 10.30 -10.00 7.06
N GLU A 153 10.94 -10.12 8.24
CA GLU A 153 11.89 -9.09 8.73
C GLU A 153 13.07 -8.90 7.76
N ARG A 154 13.61 -10.01 7.24
CA ARG A 154 14.71 -9.97 6.28
C ARG A 154 14.30 -9.29 4.97
N PHE A 155 13.13 -9.64 4.43
CA PHE A 155 12.61 -9.10 3.17
C PHE A 155 12.28 -7.61 3.29
N LEU A 156 11.62 -7.22 4.37
CA LEU A 156 11.20 -5.84 4.63
C LEU A 156 12.35 -4.95 5.14
N GLY A 157 13.55 -5.49 5.32
CA GLY A 157 14.72 -4.72 5.73
C GLY A 157 14.70 -4.28 7.20
N GLY A 158 13.88 -4.92 8.04
CA GLY A 158 13.81 -4.65 9.47
C GLY A 158 12.46 -4.96 10.12
N ALA A 159 12.35 -4.65 11.40
CA ALA A 159 11.11 -4.76 12.15
C ALA A 159 10.16 -3.61 11.77
N LEU A 160 8.92 -3.96 11.46
CA LEU A 160 7.82 -3.01 11.21
C LEU A 160 6.66 -3.33 12.15
N THR A 161 5.95 -2.30 12.61
CA THR A 161 4.70 -2.48 13.35
C THR A 161 3.56 -2.88 12.41
N ALA A 162 2.45 -3.39 12.93
CA ALA A 162 1.26 -3.63 12.13
C ALA A 162 0.74 -2.33 11.46
N GLY A 163 0.21 -2.44 10.25
CA GLY A 163 -0.36 -1.34 9.48
C GLY A 163 0.38 -1.06 8.17
N TYR A 164 0.08 0.10 7.58
CA TYR A 164 0.73 0.58 6.36
C TYR A 164 2.04 1.31 6.67
N HIS A 165 3.03 1.12 5.79
CA HIS A 165 4.33 1.78 5.79
C HIS A 165 4.65 2.23 4.37
N LEU A 166 5.14 3.45 4.20
CA LEU A 166 5.69 3.88 2.92
C LEU A 166 7.18 3.57 2.95
N MET A 167 7.64 2.59 2.18
CA MET A 167 9.05 2.19 2.17
C MET A 167 9.78 2.75 0.97
N LYS A 168 11.11 2.83 1.05
CA LYS A 168 11.97 3.23 -0.07
C LYS A 168 12.65 2.03 -0.70
N TRP A 169 12.84 2.12 -2.02
CA TRP A 169 13.80 1.28 -2.73
C TRP A 169 15.20 1.80 -2.47
N ALA A 170 16.10 0.91 -2.06
CA ALA A 170 17.52 1.22 -1.92
C ALA A 170 18.33 0.23 -2.77
N PRO A 171 19.14 0.73 -3.72
CA PRO A 171 20.01 -0.14 -4.49
C PRO A 171 21.02 -0.83 -3.58
N MET A 172 21.17 -2.13 -3.80
CA MET A 172 22.20 -2.91 -3.13
C MET A 172 23.54 -2.69 -3.82
N THR A 173 24.61 -2.54 -3.04
CA THR A 173 25.96 -2.55 -3.56
C THR A 173 26.31 -3.93 -4.12
N GLU A 174 27.28 -4.02 -5.04
CA GLU A 174 27.75 -5.30 -5.59
C GLU A 174 28.15 -6.30 -4.49
N ALA A 175 28.75 -5.81 -3.41
CA ALA A 175 29.12 -6.63 -2.26
C ALA A 175 27.88 -7.16 -1.51
N GLU A 176 26.85 -6.33 -1.33
CA GLU A 176 25.58 -6.76 -0.72
C GLU A 176 24.85 -7.76 -1.62
N LEU A 177 24.83 -7.55 -2.94
CA LEU A 177 24.26 -8.48 -3.91
C LEU A 177 24.95 -9.84 -3.87
N GLN A 178 26.29 -9.85 -3.83
CA GLN A 178 27.08 -11.08 -3.72
C GLN A 178 26.75 -11.82 -2.41
N GLN A 179 26.69 -11.10 -1.28
CA GLN A 179 26.34 -11.71 0.01
C GLN A 179 24.92 -12.28 0.01
N ALA A 180 23.94 -11.56 -0.58
CA ALA A 180 22.57 -12.03 -0.65
C ALA A 180 22.45 -13.32 -1.47
N ARG A 181 23.22 -13.41 -2.57
CA ARG A 181 23.30 -14.59 -3.42
C ARG A 181 23.89 -15.78 -2.65
N GLU A 182 25.01 -15.59 -1.96
CA GLU A 182 25.64 -16.63 -1.13
C GLU A 182 24.69 -17.14 -0.02
N ASP A 183 24.03 -16.22 0.70
CA ASP A 183 23.05 -16.58 1.72
C ASP A 183 21.84 -17.34 1.17
N CYS A 184 21.41 -17.01 -0.04
CA CYS A 184 20.34 -17.72 -0.74
C CYS A 184 20.80 -19.12 -1.15
N GLU A 185 21.98 -19.26 -1.77
CA GLU A 185 22.54 -20.55 -2.19
C GLU A 185 22.78 -21.51 -1.02
N LEU A 186 23.12 -20.98 0.16
CA LEU A 186 23.22 -21.78 1.39
C LEU A 186 21.88 -22.39 1.83
N ARG A 187 20.76 -21.74 1.51
CA ARG A 187 19.40 -22.16 1.92
C ARG A 187 18.67 -22.92 0.82
N THR A 188 18.92 -22.56 -0.44
CA THR A 188 18.27 -23.10 -1.64
C THR A 188 19.30 -23.77 -2.52
N PRO A 189 19.43 -25.11 -2.48
CA PRO A 189 20.41 -25.83 -3.29
C PRO A 189 20.04 -25.93 -4.78
N GLU A 190 18.96 -25.29 -5.24
CA GLU A 190 18.53 -25.29 -6.63
C GLU A 190 19.25 -24.21 -7.45
N PRO A 191 20.02 -24.58 -8.49
CA PRO A 191 20.71 -23.61 -9.35
C PRO A 191 19.74 -22.63 -10.01
N GLY A 192 20.05 -21.34 -9.94
CA GLY A 192 19.33 -20.28 -10.66
C GLY A 192 18.19 -19.61 -9.87
N LYS A 193 17.87 -20.07 -8.66
CA LYS A 193 16.83 -19.48 -7.78
C LYS A 193 17.28 -18.24 -6.99
N CYS A 194 18.56 -17.88 -7.07
CA CYS A 194 19.18 -16.82 -6.27
C CYS A 194 19.64 -15.62 -7.11
N ASN A 195 19.17 -15.49 -8.36
CA ASN A 195 19.64 -14.47 -9.28
C ASN A 195 18.88 -13.13 -9.21
N ASP A 196 17.78 -13.08 -8.45
CA ASP A 196 16.78 -12.01 -8.53
C ASP A 196 16.87 -10.99 -7.37
N ALA A 197 18.00 -10.96 -6.66
CA ALA A 197 18.23 -9.91 -5.66
C ALA A 197 18.46 -8.59 -6.39
N ASN A 198 17.40 -7.82 -6.63
CA ASN A 198 17.49 -6.45 -7.09
C ASN A 198 16.78 -5.58 -6.06
N ASP A 199 17.55 -4.65 -5.49
CA ASP A 199 17.15 -3.64 -4.52
C ASP A 199 16.54 -4.17 -3.21
N ARG A 200 16.74 -3.42 -2.12
CA ARG A 200 16.14 -3.74 -0.82
C ARG A 200 15.11 -2.69 -0.45
N LEU A 201 14.07 -3.13 0.25
CA LEU A 201 13.18 -2.21 0.95
C LEU A 201 13.89 -1.69 2.20
N VAL A 202 13.80 -0.37 2.41
CA VAL A 202 14.27 0.28 3.63
C VAL A 202 13.16 1.14 4.22
N PRO A 203 13.03 1.21 5.56
CA PRO A 203 12.08 2.10 6.21
C PRO A 203 12.28 3.56 5.79
N ASN A 204 11.18 4.25 5.50
CA ASN A 204 11.19 5.69 5.24
C ASN A 204 10.89 6.43 6.56
N PRO A 205 11.83 7.19 7.14
CA PRO A 205 11.58 7.87 8.41
C PRO A 205 10.47 8.93 8.34
N GLU A 206 10.16 9.42 7.14
CA GLU A 206 9.09 10.39 6.88
C GLU A 206 7.74 9.71 6.62
N GLU A 207 7.70 8.39 6.40
CA GLU A 207 6.48 7.62 6.11
C GLU A 207 5.56 8.35 5.10
N PHE A 208 4.32 8.65 5.49
CA PHE A 208 3.30 9.30 4.67
C PHE A 208 3.42 10.83 4.60
N ASP A 209 4.38 11.44 5.29
CA ASP A 209 4.71 12.86 5.13
C ASP A 209 5.60 13.10 3.90
N SER A 210 6.18 12.06 3.30
CA SER A 210 6.94 12.18 2.05
C SER A 210 6.04 12.46 0.85
N GLU A 211 6.50 13.34 -0.04
CA GLU A 211 5.87 13.54 -1.35
C GLU A 211 6.32 12.46 -2.34
N VAL A 212 5.38 11.65 -2.82
CA VAL A 212 5.65 10.60 -3.80
C VAL A 212 5.67 11.20 -5.21
N ALA A 213 6.76 10.99 -5.96
CA ALA A 213 6.83 11.34 -7.37
C ALA A 213 6.56 10.10 -8.22
N ILE A 214 5.58 10.19 -9.12
CA ILE A 214 5.32 9.18 -10.16
C ILE A 214 5.76 9.74 -11.51
N ARG A 215 6.54 8.97 -12.25
CA ARG A 215 7.02 9.33 -13.57
C ARG A 215 6.32 8.52 -14.65
N ILE A 216 5.68 9.19 -15.59
CA ILE A 216 5.14 8.56 -16.80
C ILE A 216 6.23 8.54 -17.86
N ALA A 217 6.59 7.35 -18.33
CA ALA A 217 7.60 7.14 -19.35
C ALA A 217 7.40 5.78 -20.04
N PRO A 218 7.98 5.57 -21.24
CA PRO A 218 7.95 4.26 -21.88
C PRO A 218 8.50 3.17 -20.95
N ARG A 219 7.86 1.99 -20.91
CA ARG A 219 8.19 0.90 -19.97
C ARG A 219 9.68 0.57 -19.86
N GLY A 220 10.40 0.54 -20.99
CA GLY A 220 11.85 0.25 -21.02
C GLY A 220 12.75 1.33 -20.40
N GLN A 221 12.17 2.46 -19.97
CA GLN A 221 12.86 3.56 -19.31
C GLN A 221 12.50 3.67 -17.83
N LEU A 222 11.56 2.87 -17.32
CA LEU A 222 11.18 2.85 -15.91
C LEU A 222 12.16 1.94 -15.16
N THR A 223 12.92 2.49 -14.22
CA THR A 223 13.94 1.75 -13.45
C THR A 223 13.32 0.68 -12.55
N GLY A 224 12.07 0.86 -12.13
CA GLY A 224 11.27 -0.12 -11.37
C GLY A 224 10.48 -1.13 -12.21
N ALA A 225 10.46 -1.03 -13.55
CA ALA A 225 9.70 -1.95 -14.40
C ALA A 225 10.37 -3.32 -14.62
N ASN A 226 11.59 -3.50 -14.11
CA ASN A 226 12.29 -4.80 -14.08
C ASN A 226 11.98 -5.60 -12.80
N LEU A 227 11.14 -5.06 -11.90
CA LEU A 227 10.61 -5.77 -10.73
C LEU A 227 9.28 -6.51 -11.06
N TRP A 228 9.03 -6.67 -12.37
CA TRP A 228 7.87 -7.32 -13.01
C TRP A 228 8.37 -8.47 -13.86
#